data_AF-A0A7K8EWY3-F1
#
_entry.id   AF-A0A7K8EWY3-F1
#
_cell.length_a   1.000
_cell.length_b   1.000
_cell.length_c   1.000
_cell.angle_alpha   90.00
_cell.angle_beta   90.00
_cell.angle_gamma   90.00
#
_symmetry.space_group_name_H-M   'P 1'
#
loop_
_entity.id
_entity.type
_entity.pdbx_description
1 polymer ?
#
loop_
_entity_poly.entity_id
_entity_poly.type
_entity_poly.pdbx_seq_one_letter_code
_entity_poly.pdbx_strand_id
1 'polypeptide(L)'
;VQDAASGRDLGSRGDEGSRRRWKEEICQILGEIQAPLSPLLLRLCHWLLPKLLTRLFLGVQLHRGQLEMVLRAARTPEVPLVFLCSHQSQVDGLLLSFVLLSQGIGVPRVTVGARTSPRLRSLLQRLGGIFLPSGMAQTWSDRDEGLPGAVLDAYVQEVLRSRQPLVLFLEEPPASLRLADPARRWLLRVLRALQDGAVPDVLIVPVGIAYDVAP
;
A
#
# COMPACT_ATOMS: atom_id res chain seq x y z
N VAL A 1 -58.22 -21.07 27.39
CA VAL A 1 -57.42 -19.97 27.98
C VAL A 1 -55.98 -20.38 27.78
N GLN A 2 -55.36 -19.99 26.65
CA GLN A 2 -54.56 -18.76 26.52
C GLN A 2 -53.37 -18.78 27.52
N ASP A 3 -52.13 -18.46 27.18
CA ASP A 3 -51.54 -17.93 25.96
C ASP A 3 -50.00 -18.04 26.13
N ALA A 4 -49.33 -18.22 25.00
CA ALA A 4 -48.14 -17.49 24.57
C ALA A 4 -46.95 -17.24 25.53
N ALA A 5 -45.81 -17.86 25.19
CA ALA A 5 -44.51 -17.17 25.09
C ALA A 5 -43.50 -18.03 24.29
N SER A 6 -43.83 -18.34 23.03
CA SER A 6 -42.80 -18.68 22.05
C SER A 6 -42.16 -17.36 21.61
N GLY A 7 -41.03 -17.04 22.24
CA GLY A 7 -40.20 -15.89 21.90
C GLY A 7 -39.73 -16.01 20.46
N ARG A 8 -40.30 -15.17 19.62
CA ARG A 8 -39.99 -15.02 18.20
C ARG A 8 -38.56 -14.52 17.99
N ASP A 9 -37.68 -15.39 17.53
CA ASP A 9 -36.42 -15.06 16.83
C ASP A 9 -36.73 -14.42 15.45
N LEU A 10 -37.23 -13.18 15.45
CA LEU A 10 -37.53 -12.43 14.22
C LEU A 10 -36.55 -11.29 13.92
N GLY A 11 -35.44 -11.20 14.68
CA GLY A 11 -34.38 -10.20 14.45
C GLY A 11 -33.24 -10.62 13.51
N SER A 12 -32.99 -11.93 13.32
CA SER A 12 -31.74 -12.39 12.68
C SER A 12 -31.70 -12.27 11.15
N ARG A 13 -32.87 -12.38 10.48
CA ARG A 13 -32.92 -12.54 9.02
C ARG A 13 -32.74 -11.22 8.24
N GLY A 14 -33.10 -10.08 8.85
CA GLY A 14 -32.90 -8.75 8.27
C GLY A 14 -31.47 -8.23 8.42
N ASP A 15 -30.82 -8.56 9.54
CA ASP A 15 -29.44 -8.18 9.84
C ASP A 15 -28.44 -8.96 8.95
N GLU A 16 -28.67 -10.25 8.72
CA GLU A 16 -27.83 -11.05 7.81
C GLU A 16 -27.82 -10.52 6.37
N GLY A 17 -28.97 -10.12 5.83
CA GLY A 17 -29.07 -9.58 4.47
C GLY A 17 -28.39 -8.21 4.31
N SER A 18 -28.39 -7.40 5.36
CA SER A 18 -27.66 -6.12 5.37
C SER A 18 -26.16 -6.35 5.54
N ARG A 19 -25.74 -7.25 6.44
CA ARG A 19 -24.32 -7.63 6.63
C ARG A 19 -23.69 -8.21 5.37
N ARG A 20 -24.42 -9.02 4.60
CA ARG A 20 -23.94 -9.56 3.31
C ARG A 20 -23.66 -8.44 2.30
N ARG A 21 -24.58 -7.48 2.18
CA ARG A 21 -24.40 -6.31 1.30
C ARG A 21 -23.19 -5.47 1.68
N TRP A 22 -23.03 -5.15 2.96
CA TRP A 22 -21.84 -4.44 3.45
C TRP A 22 -20.56 -5.21 3.19
N LYS A 23 -20.55 -6.54 3.38
CA LYS A 23 -19.38 -7.37 3.06
C LYS A 23 -19.04 -7.34 1.58
N GLU A 24 -20.03 -7.41 0.70
CA GLU A 24 -19.82 -7.34 -0.75
C GLU A 24 -19.21 -5.98 -1.16
N GLU A 25 -19.74 -4.89 -0.63
CA GLU A 25 -19.20 -3.53 -0.86
C GLU A 25 -17.76 -3.39 -0.34
N ILE A 26 -17.47 -3.88 0.87
CA ILE A 26 -16.11 -3.88 1.43
C ILE A 26 -15.17 -4.72 0.56
N CYS A 27 -15.58 -5.90 0.11
CA CYS A 27 -14.79 -6.75 -0.77
C CYS A 27 -14.52 -6.07 -2.13
N GLN A 28 -15.49 -5.34 -2.66
CA GLN A 28 -15.32 -4.57 -3.88
C GLN A 28 -14.28 -3.46 -3.70
N ILE A 29 -14.40 -2.66 -2.63
CA ILE A 29 -13.44 -1.59 -2.30
C ILE A 29 -12.05 -2.18 -2.05
N LEU A 30 -11.96 -3.30 -1.33
CA LEU A 30 -10.68 -3.96 -1.07
C LEU A 30 -10.03 -4.47 -2.36
N GLY A 31 -10.82 -4.96 -3.30
CA GLY A 31 -10.35 -5.34 -4.64
C GLY A 31 -9.83 -4.17 -5.47
N GLU A 32 -10.32 -2.95 -5.24
CA GLU A 32 -9.74 -1.73 -5.83
C GLU A 32 -8.38 -1.39 -5.20
N ILE A 33 -8.25 -1.59 -3.88
CA ILE A 33 -7.03 -1.28 -3.13
C ILE A 33 -5.91 -2.26 -3.47
N GLN A 34 -6.19 -3.57 -3.38
CA GLN A 34 -5.18 -4.62 -3.44
C GLN A 34 -5.72 -5.86 -4.17
N ALA A 35 -4.88 -6.47 -5.01
CA ALA A 35 -5.15 -7.80 -5.58
C ALA A 35 -4.34 -8.88 -4.85
N PRO A 36 -4.79 -10.15 -4.87
CA PRO A 36 -4.00 -11.26 -4.34
C PRO A 36 -2.64 -11.32 -5.02
N LEU A 37 -1.60 -11.46 -4.20
CA LEU A 37 -0.22 -11.58 -4.65
C LEU A 37 -0.06 -12.84 -5.50
N SER A 38 0.52 -12.69 -6.69
CA SER A 38 0.81 -13.85 -7.54
C SER A 38 2.26 -14.29 -7.36
N PRO A 39 2.52 -15.45 -6.72
CA PRO A 39 3.89 -15.93 -6.50
C PRO A 39 4.62 -16.21 -7.82
N LEU A 40 3.88 -16.59 -8.87
CA LEU A 40 4.42 -16.78 -10.21
C LEU A 40 4.91 -15.47 -10.82
N LEU A 41 4.13 -14.39 -10.71
CA LEU A 41 4.54 -13.07 -11.18
C LEU A 41 5.74 -12.55 -10.39
N LEU A 42 5.74 -12.72 -9.06
CA LEU A 42 6.88 -12.33 -8.24
C LEU A 42 8.16 -13.07 -8.66
N ARG A 43 8.09 -14.38 -8.91
CA ARG A 43 9.23 -15.17 -9.43
C ARG A 43 9.67 -14.72 -10.82
N LEU A 44 8.71 -14.49 -11.72
CA LEU A 44 9.01 -14.02 -13.08
C LEU A 44 9.69 -12.65 -13.04
N CYS A 45 9.18 -11.71 -12.23
CA CYS A 45 9.77 -10.40 -12.03
C CYS A 45 11.16 -10.52 -11.42
N HIS A 46 11.36 -11.37 -10.41
CA HIS A 46 12.69 -11.58 -9.83
C HIS A 46 13.72 -12.03 -10.87
N TRP A 47 13.33 -12.87 -11.83
CA TRP A 47 14.21 -13.34 -12.91
C TRP A 47 14.36 -12.34 -14.06
N LEU A 48 13.29 -11.64 -14.43
CA LEU A 48 13.25 -10.76 -15.60
C LEU A 48 13.82 -9.37 -15.28
N LEU A 49 13.58 -8.86 -14.08
CA LEU A 49 13.90 -7.49 -13.73
C LEU A 49 15.40 -7.17 -13.75
N PRO A 50 16.31 -8.04 -13.27
CA PRO A 50 17.74 -7.82 -13.44
C PRO A 50 18.13 -7.63 -14.91
N LYS A 51 17.56 -8.45 -15.81
CA LYS A 51 17.84 -8.38 -17.25
C LYS A 51 17.32 -7.09 -17.87
N LEU A 52 16.15 -6.63 -17.42
CA LEU A 52 15.58 -5.36 -17.85
C LEU A 52 16.43 -4.19 -17.34
N LEU A 53 16.84 -4.21 -16.08
CA LEU A 53 17.66 -3.17 -15.47
C LEU A 53 19.02 -3.04 -16.16
N THR A 54 19.69 -4.15 -16.50
CA THR A 54 20.95 -4.13 -17.27
C THR A 54 20.77 -3.56 -18.68
N ARG A 55 19.56 -3.58 -19.24
CA ARG A 55 19.27 -2.96 -20.54
C ARG A 55 18.92 -1.48 -20.43
N LEU A 56 18.30 -1.07 -19.33
CA LEU A 56 17.85 0.31 -19.11
C LEU A 56 18.94 1.20 -18.52
N PHE A 57 19.82 0.64 -17.69
CA PHE A 57 20.85 1.39 -16.97
C PHE A 57 22.23 0.79 -17.24
N LEU A 58 23.24 1.66 -17.38
CA LEU A 58 24.65 1.23 -17.43
C LEU A 58 25.06 0.50 -16.15
N GLY A 59 24.49 0.89 -15.01
CA GLY A 59 24.66 0.21 -13.74
C GLY A 59 23.70 0.76 -12.69
N VAL A 60 23.26 -0.11 -11.78
CA VAL A 60 22.50 0.29 -10.60
C VAL A 60 23.44 0.18 -9.41
N GLN A 61 23.81 1.33 -8.84
CA GLN A 61 24.64 1.38 -7.64
C GLN A 61 23.75 1.50 -6.40
N LEU A 62 23.81 0.49 -5.53
CA LEU A 62 23.14 0.51 -4.24
C LEU A 62 24.19 0.62 -3.14
N HIS A 63 24.08 1.66 -2.31
CA HIS A 63 25.02 1.86 -1.22
C HIS A 63 24.80 0.79 -0.13
N ARG A 64 25.78 -0.13 0.01
CA ARG A 64 25.66 -1.29 0.91
C ARG A 64 25.48 -0.90 2.38
N GLY A 65 26.12 0.17 2.85
CA GLY A 65 25.98 0.61 4.24
C GLY A 65 24.56 1.08 4.60
N GLN A 66 23.89 1.76 3.66
CA GLN A 66 22.50 2.20 3.81
C GLN A 66 21.58 0.98 3.78
N LEU A 67 21.84 0.03 2.87
CA LEU A 67 21.07 -1.19 2.81
C LEU A 67 21.19 -2.02 4.10
N GLU A 68 22.40 -2.15 4.65
CA GLU A 68 22.61 -2.85 5.92
C GLU A 68 21.87 -2.18 7.07
N MET A 69 21.84 -0.85 7.10
CA MET A 69 21.07 -0.10 8.09
C MET A 69 19.56 -0.37 7.95
N VAL A 70 19.03 -0.39 6.72
CA VAL A 70 17.64 -0.77 6.45
C VAL A 70 17.37 -2.23 6.84
N LEU A 71 18.30 -3.14 6.59
CA LEU A 71 18.17 -4.54 6.97
C LEU A 71 18.19 -4.74 8.49
N ARG A 72 19.01 -3.98 9.22
CA ARG A 72 19.01 -3.98 10.69
C ARG A 72 17.71 -3.43 11.24
N ALA A 73 17.22 -2.34 10.65
CA ALA A 73 15.90 -1.79 10.94
C ALA A 73 14.77 -2.82 10.68
N ALA A 74 14.80 -3.51 9.54
CA ALA A 74 13.84 -4.57 9.19
C ALA A 74 13.90 -5.78 10.14
N ARG A 75 15.04 -6.03 10.78
CA ARG A 75 15.21 -7.08 11.78
C ARG A 75 14.82 -6.64 13.19
N THR A 76 14.58 -5.35 13.41
CA THR A 76 14.16 -4.85 14.72
C THR A 76 12.74 -5.36 14.97
N PRO A 77 12.57 -6.29 15.93
CA PRO A 77 11.24 -6.79 16.23
C PRO A 77 10.46 -5.60 16.82
N GLU A 78 9.21 -5.42 16.36
CA GLU A 78 8.19 -4.49 16.89
C GLU A 78 7.85 -3.25 16.06
N VAL A 79 8.63 -2.88 15.03
CA VAL A 79 8.37 -1.64 14.27
C VAL A 79 8.18 -1.90 12.75
N PRO A 80 7.01 -1.61 12.15
CA PRO A 80 6.81 -1.66 10.70
C PRO A 80 7.63 -0.59 9.96
N LEU A 81 8.08 -0.92 8.75
CA LEU A 81 8.88 -0.02 7.92
C LEU A 81 8.01 0.69 6.87
N VAL A 82 8.14 2.02 6.84
CA VAL A 82 7.54 2.88 5.82
C VAL A 82 8.65 3.60 5.06
N PHE A 83 8.83 3.24 3.79
CA PHE A 83 9.76 3.88 2.88
C PHE A 83 9.12 5.10 2.23
N LEU A 84 9.80 6.25 2.29
CA LEU A 84 9.36 7.49 1.66
C LEU A 84 10.28 7.82 0.49
N CYS A 85 9.78 7.63 -0.72
CA CYS A 85 10.49 7.96 -1.94
C CYS A 85 10.26 9.42 -2.33
N SER A 86 11.35 10.15 -2.60
CA SER A 86 11.28 11.56 -2.97
C SER A 86 10.72 11.80 -4.38
N HIS A 87 11.02 10.91 -5.35
CA HIS A 87 10.58 11.06 -6.74
C HIS A 87 9.49 10.05 -7.10
N GLN A 88 8.51 10.47 -7.90
CA GLN A 88 7.45 9.58 -8.39
C GLN A 88 7.77 9.01 -9.79
N SER A 89 8.71 8.06 -9.89
CA SER A 89 8.86 7.24 -11.09
C SER A 89 8.21 5.86 -10.91
N GLN A 90 7.51 5.36 -11.93
CA GLN A 90 7.04 3.96 -11.94
C GLN A 90 8.21 2.97 -11.87
N VAL A 91 9.37 3.37 -12.40
CA VAL A 91 10.61 2.59 -12.35
C VAL A 91 11.18 2.56 -10.94
N ASP A 92 11.09 3.66 -10.17
CA ASP A 92 11.53 3.73 -8.78
C ASP A 92 10.81 2.70 -7.92
N GLY A 93 9.49 2.64 -8.03
CA GLY A 93 8.69 1.69 -7.27
C GLY A 93 9.01 0.24 -7.61
N LEU A 94 9.24 -0.04 -8.89
CA LEU A 94 9.63 -1.38 -9.33
C LEU A 94 11.04 -1.76 -8.86
N LEU A 95 11.99 -0.83 -8.95
CA LEU A 95 13.37 -1.02 -8.51
C LEU A 95 13.45 -1.23 -7.00
N LEU A 96 12.83 -0.34 -6.22
CA LEU A 96 12.80 -0.48 -4.77
C LEU A 96 12.09 -1.76 -4.35
N SER A 97 10.99 -2.12 -5.04
CA SER A 97 10.30 -3.39 -4.79
C SER A 97 11.20 -4.59 -4.98
N PHE A 98 11.96 -4.58 -6.07
CA PHE A 98 12.91 -5.63 -6.37
C PHE A 98 14.05 -5.69 -5.36
N VAL A 99 14.61 -4.55 -4.95
CA VAL A 99 15.65 -4.51 -3.93
C VAL A 99 15.10 -5.11 -2.63
N LEU A 100 13.99 -4.62 -2.10
CA LEU A 100 13.39 -5.12 -0.85
C LEU A 100 13.06 -6.62 -0.91
N LEU A 101 12.51 -7.08 -2.05
CA LEU A 101 12.21 -8.50 -2.26
C LEU A 101 13.48 -9.35 -2.36
N SER A 102 14.51 -8.87 -3.06
CA SER A 102 15.80 -9.57 -3.22
C SER A 102 16.55 -9.74 -1.90
N GLN A 103 16.35 -8.81 -0.97
CA GLN A 103 16.99 -8.83 0.35
C GLN A 103 16.16 -9.57 1.40
N GLY A 104 15.00 -10.12 1.02
CA GLY A 104 14.15 -10.90 1.92
C GLY A 104 13.39 -10.07 2.95
N ILE A 105 13.27 -8.75 2.77
CA ILE A 105 12.55 -7.86 3.69
C ILE A 105 11.02 -8.09 3.57
N GLY A 106 10.56 -8.59 2.41
CA GLY A 106 9.16 -8.93 2.16
C GLY A 106 8.69 -8.41 0.81
N VAL A 107 7.40 -8.60 0.50
CA VAL A 107 6.78 -8.00 -0.68
C VAL A 107 6.29 -6.59 -0.30
N PRO A 108 6.92 -5.53 -0.82
CA PRO A 108 6.54 -4.18 -0.45
C PRO A 108 5.19 -3.79 -1.04
N ARG A 109 4.43 -3.06 -0.23
CA ARG A 109 3.16 -2.46 -0.61
C ARG A 109 3.43 -1.08 -1.16
N VAL A 110 3.39 -0.96 -2.48
CA VAL A 110 3.80 0.26 -3.17
C VAL A 110 2.59 1.11 -3.52
N THR A 111 2.52 2.35 -3.04
CA THR A 111 1.41 3.23 -3.42
C THR A 111 1.55 3.65 -4.87
N VAL A 112 0.62 3.26 -5.72
CA VAL A 112 0.67 3.60 -7.14
C VAL A 112 -0.22 4.80 -7.40
N GLY A 113 0.31 5.78 -8.15
CA GLY A 113 -0.42 6.98 -8.55
C GLY A 113 -1.60 6.68 -9.47
N ALA A 114 -2.56 7.61 -9.51
CA ALA A 114 -3.80 7.49 -10.27
C ALA A 114 -3.59 7.36 -11.79
N ARG A 115 -2.47 7.86 -12.33
CA ARG A 115 -2.14 7.93 -13.78
C ARG A 115 -1.62 6.60 -14.37
N THR A 116 -2.16 5.48 -13.93
CA THR A 116 -1.72 4.14 -14.38
C THR A 116 -2.78 3.50 -15.27
N SER A 117 -2.37 2.95 -16.42
CA SER A 117 -3.28 2.23 -17.32
C SER A 117 -3.93 1.03 -16.60
N PRO A 118 -5.17 0.61 -16.94
CA PRO A 118 -5.88 -0.43 -16.20
C PRO A 118 -5.16 -1.79 -16.23
N ARG A 119 -4.46 -2.10 -17.33
CA ARG A 119 -3.64 -3.32 -17.46
C ARG A 119 -2.44 -3.28 -16.53
N LEU A 120 -1.72 -2.15 -16.49
CA LEU A 120 -0.58 -1.96 -15.62
C LEU A 120 -1.01 -1.90 -14.14
N ARG A 121 -2.18 -1.32 -13.86
CA ARG A 121 -2.80 -1.32 -12.53
C ARG A 121 -3.03 -2.74 -12.03
N SER A 122 -3.69 -3.60 -12.80
CA SER A 122 -3.94 -4.99 -12.42
C SER A 122 -2.63 -5.77 -12.21
N LEU A 123 -1.64 -5.53 -13.07
CA LEU A 123 -0.32 -6.13 -12.93
C LEU A 123 0.36 -5.68 -11.62
N LEU A 124 0.44 -4.38 -11.38
CA LEU A 124 1.06 -3.81 -10.18
C LEU A 124 0.34 -4.27 -8.92
N GLN A 125 -1.00 -4.32 -8.90
CA GLN A 125 -1.76 -4.87 -7.78
C GLN A 125 -1.34 -6.29 -7.43
N ARG A 126 -1.13 -7.15 -8.43
CA ARG A 126 -0.65 -8.54 -8.24
C ARG A 126 0.81 -8.64 -7.80
N LEU A 127 1.60 -7.59 -8.04
CA LEU A 127 2.99 -7.47 -7.58
C LEU A 127 3.12 -6.87 -6.18
N GLY A 128 2.01 -6.37 -5.59
CA GLY A 128 2.01 -5.73 -4.27
C GLY A 128 1.65 -4.24 -4.28
N GLY A 129 1.40 -3.65 -5.45
CA GLY A 129 0.93 -2.28 -5.58
C GLY A 129 -0.42 -2.06 -4.89
N ILE A 130 -0.53 -0.96 -4.16
CA ILE A 130 -1.74 -0.52 -3.47
C ILE A 130 -2.23 0.78 -4.10
N PHE A 131 -3.54 0.89 -4.27
CA PHE A 131 -4.19 2.02 -4.94
C PHE A 131 -5.18 2.68 -3.98
N LEU A 132 -5.36 4.00 -4.11
CA LEU A 132 -6.48 4.65 -3.41
C LEU A 132 -7.80 4.23 -4.09
N PRO A 133 -8.85 3.90 -3.32
CA PRO A 133 -10.18 3.65 -3.85
C PRO A 133 -10.68 4.82 -4.70
N SER A 134 -11.41 4.53 -5.78
CA SER A 134 -11.87 5.55 -6.73
C SER A 134 -12.81 6.57 -6.09
N GLY A 135 -13.56 6.17 -5.05
CA GLY A 135 -14.43 7.05 -4.26
C GLY A 135 -13.71 8.10 -3.41
N MET A 136 -12.40 7.96 -3.18
CA MET A 136 -11.59 8.98 -2.49
C MET A 136 -10.89 9.95 -3.44
N ALA A 137 -10.69 9.57 -4.69
CA ALA A 137 -9.97 10.40 -5.66
C ALA A 137 -10.71 11.71 -6.00
N GLN A 138 -12.02 11.79 -5.72
CA GLN A 138 -12.88 12.92 -6.08
C GLN A 138 -13.29 13.80 -4.89
N THR A 139 -13.10 13.35 -3.64
CA THR A 139 -13.63 14.03 -2.46
C THR A 139 -12.51 14.64 -1.62
N TRP A 140 -12.57 15.96 -1.40
CA TRP A 140 -11.59 16.77 -0.67
C TRP A 140 -11.87 16.88 0.84
N SER A 141 -12.99 16.32 1.29
CA SER A 141 -13.49 16.42 2.66
C SER A 141 -13.15 15.17 3.47
N ASP A 142 -12.36 15.35 4.53
CA ASP A 142 -12.04 14.34 5.56
C ASP A 142 -13.29 13.83 6.30
N ARG A 143 -14.43 14.52 6.12
CA ARG A 143 -15.71 14.25 6.79
C ARG A 143 -16.64 13.36 5.96
N ASP A 144 -16.32 13.11 4.69
CA ASP A 144 -17.18 12.42 3.71
C ASP A 144 -16.53 11.18 3.08
N GLU A 145 -15.48 10.64 3.68
CA GLU A 145 -14.79 9.47 3.12
C GLU A 145 -15.61 8.17 3.22
N GLY A 146 -16.69 8.17 4.02
CA GLY A 146 -17.68 7.11 4.10
C GLY A 146 -17.09 5.72 4.37
N LEU A 147 -17.72 4.69 3.77
CA LEU A 147 -17.25 3.30 3.84
C LEU A 147 -15.84 3.12 3.25
N PRO A 148 -15.46 3.72 2.09
CA PRO A 148 -14.11 3.59 1.55
C PRO A 148 -13.02 4.08 2.53
N GLY A 149 -13.29 5.18 3.25
CA GLY A 149 -12.42 5.75 4.29
C GLY A 149 -12.04 4.73 5.33
N ALA A 150 -13.07 4.16 5.96
CA ALA A 150 -12.92 3.18 7.03
C ALA A 150 -12.22 1.89 6.55
N VAL A 151 -12.54 1.42 5.33
CA VAL A 151 -11.88 0.23 4.76
C VAL A 151 -10.39 0.49 4.53
N LEU A 152 -10.03 1.68 4.05
CA LEU A 152 -8.62 2.04 3.84
C LEU A 152 -7.87 2.18 5.17
N ASP A 153 -8.47 2.81 6.19
CA ASP A 153 -7.89 2.89 7.53
C ASP A 153 -7.61 1.50 8.10
N ALA A 154 -8.63 0.63 8.10
CA ALA A 154 -8.51 -0.74 8.59
C ALA A 154 -7.45 -1.54 7.80
N TYR A 155 -7.39 -1.34 6.48
CA TYR A 155 -6.39 -1.96 5.63
C TYR A 155 -4.97 -1.49 5.96
N VAL A 156 -4.74 -0.18 6.12
CA VAL A 156 -3.41 0.34 6.48
C VAL A 156 -3.00 -0.16 7.86
N GLN A 157 -3.92 -0.15 8.83
CA GLN A 157 -3.66 -0.71 10.15
C GLN A 157 -3.25 -2.19 10.06
N GLU A 158 -3.92 -2.99 9.23
CA GLU A 158 -3.58 -4.41 9.03
C GLU A 158 -2.23 -4.60 8.32
N VAL A 159 -1.91 -3.76 7.34
CA VAL A 159 -0.60 -3.77 6.67
C VAL A 159 0.53 -3.47 7.65
N LEU A 160 0.33 -2.47 8.53
CA LEU A 160 1.30 -2.12 9.56
C LEU A 160 1.41 -3.21 10.64
N ARG A 161 0.29 -3.80 11.08
CA ARG A 161 0.26 -4.92 12.03
C ARG A 161 0.93 -6.18 11.48
N SER A 162 0.71 -6.48 10.21
CA SER A 162 1.36 -7.58 9.50
C SER A 162 2.83 -7.29 9.13
N ARG A 163 3.34 -6.11 9.49
CA ARG A 163 4.74 -5.68 9.32
C ARG A 163 5.21 -5.73 7.87
N GLN A 164 4.28 -5.55 6.94
CA GLN A 164 4.62 -5.51 5.52
C GLN A 164 5.25 -4.15 5.21
N PRO A 165 6.40 -4.10 4.50
CA PRO A 165 7.04 -2.84 4.17
C PRO A 165 6.13 -2.02 3.26
N LEU A 166 5.85 -0.78 3.66
CA LEU A 166 5.01 0.15 2.91
C LEU A 166 5.91 1.14 2.17
N VAL A 167 5.66 1.38 0.88
CA VAL A 167 6.41 2.35 0.07
C VAL A 167 5.47 3.45 -0.38
N LEU A 168 5.78 4.69 0.01
CA LEU A 168 5.04 5.90 -0.33
C LEU A 168 5.89 6.78 -1.25
N PHE A 169 5.29 7.38 -2.28
CA PHE A 169 5.95 8.40 -3.11
C PHE A 169 5.42 9.78 -2.74
N LEU A 170 6.32 10.72 -2.47
CA LEU A 170 5.98 12.05 -1.96
C LEU A 170 5.70 13.10 -3.04
N GLU A 171 6.26 12.93 -4.25
CA GLU A 171 6.34 14.02 -5.22
C GLU A 171 5.10 14.26 -6.09
N GLU A 172 4.82 15.55 -6.28
CA GLU A 172 4.12 16.15 -7.41
C GLU A 172 5.12 17.10 -8.13
N PRO A 173 4.89 17.50 -9.40
CA PRO A 173 5.90 18.15 -10.24
C PRO A 173 6.57 19.37 -9.58
N PRO A 174 7.81 19.72 -10.01
CA PRO A 174 8.77 20.57 -9.28
C PRO A 174 8.34 22.02 -9.00
N ALA A 175 7.13 22.42 -9.40
CA ALA A 175 6.62 23.77 -9.24
C ALA A 175 5.98 24.04 -7.86
N SER A 176 5.75 23.02 -7.02
CA SER A 176 5.17 23.20 -5.69
C SER A 176 5.98 22.49 -4.62
N LEU A 177 6.45 23.24 -3.60
CA LEU A 177 7.00 22.73 -2.33
C LEU A 177 5.94 22.01 -1.47
N ARG A 178 4.95 21.35 -2.10
CA ARG A 178 3.82 20.70 -1.45
C ARG A 178 3.92 19.20 -1.69
N LEU A 179 3.59 18.41 -0.66
CA LEU A 179 3.40 16.98 -0.82
C LEU A 179 2.27 16.72 -1.81
N ALA A 180 2.43 15.69 -2.64
CA ALA A 180 1.35 15.22 -3.48
C ALA A 180 0.11 14.85 -2.64
N ASP A 181 -1.08 15.23 -3.11
CA ASP A 181 -2.34 14.94 -2.41
C ASP A 181 -2.51 13.45 -2.04
N PRO A 182 -2.20 12.47 -2.93
CA PRO A 182 -2.24 11.06 -2.57
C PRO A 182 -1.24 10.68 -1.48
N ALA A 183 -0.03 11.25 -1.50
CA ALA A 183 1.00 10.98 -0.52
C ALA A 183 0.58 11.47 0.88
N ARG A 184 0.02 12.69 0.93
CA ARG A 184 -0.54 13.27 2.16
C ARG A 184 -1.64 12.38 2.72
N ARG A 185 -2.54 11.85 1.88
CA ARG A 185 -3.60 10.94 2.33
C ARG A 185 -3.01 9.68 2.95
N TRP A 186 -2.09 8.98 2.29
CA TRP A 186 -1.47 7.78 2.87
C TRP A 186 -0.74 8.05 4.19
N LEU A 187 0.02 9.15 4.27
CA LEU A 187 0.70 9.54 5.51
C LEU A 187 -0.27 9.81 6.66
N LEU A 188 -1.39 10.48 6.38
CA LEU A 188 -2.44 10.70 7.39
C LEU A 188 -3.02 9.38 7.90
N ARG A 189 -3.20 8.37 7.04
CA ARG A 189 -3.66 7.03 7.45
C ARG A 189 -2.65 6.32 8.35
N VAL A 190 -1.37 6.40 8.02
CA VAL A 190 -0.29 5.85 8.86
C VAL A 190 -0.25 6.56 10.22
N LEU A 191 -0.41 7.89 10.23
CA LEU A 191 -0.46 8.67 11.45
C LEU A 191 -1.69 8.32 12.31
N ARG A 192 -2.87 8.13 11.70
CA ARG A 192 -4.07 7.67 12.39
C ARG A 192 -3.86 6.28 13.00
N ALA A 193 -3.27 5.36 12.24
CA ALA A 193 -2.97 4.02 12.75
C ALA A 193 -2.04 4.04 13.98
N LEU A 194 -1.09 4.98 14.05
CA LEU A 194 -0.27 5.22 15.24
C LEU A 194 -1.08 5.80 16.40
N GLN A 195 -1.90 6.83 16.14
CA GLN A 195 -2.73 7.49 17.16
C GLN A 195 -3.78 6.54 17.76
N ASP A 196 -4.35 5.66 16.93
CA ASP A 196 -5.32 4.64 17.34
C ASP A 196 -4.65 3.47 18.10
N GLY A 197 -3.32 3.47 18.24
CA GLY A 197 -2.56 2.40 18.90
C GLY A 197 -2.56 1.09 18.12
N ALA A 198 -2.77 1.11 16.80
CA ALA A 198 -2.74 -0.10 15.99
C ALA A 198 -1.34 -0.72 15.93
N VAL A 199 -0.31 0.12 15.97
CA VAL A 199 1.11 -0.24 16.09
C VAL A 199 1.79 0.70 17.09
N PRO A 200 2.78 0.22 17.87
CA PRO A 200 3.41 1.02 18.93
C PRO A 200 4.31 2.13 18.38
N ASP A 201 4.96 1.90 17.24
CA ASP A 201 5.82 2.86 16.56
C ASP A 201 5.88 2.53 15.05
N VAL A 202 6.42 3.42 14.23
CA VAL A 202 6.65 3.21 12.78
C VAL A 202 8.02 3.78 12.41
N LEU A 203 8.82 2.99 11.70
CA LEU A 203 10.12 3.44 11.22
C LEU A 203 9.99 4.03 9.83
N ILE A 204 10.32 5.32 9.71
CA ILE A 204 10.33 6.03 8.44
C ILE A 204 11.73 5.96 7.82
N VAL A 205 11.82 5.43 6.60
CA VAL A 205 13.06 5.33 5.84
C VAL A 205 12.98 6.25 4.61
N PRO A 206 13.67 7.39 4.60
CA PRO A 206 13.74 8.23 3.41
C PRO A 206 14.59 7.54 2.33
N VAL A 207 14.07 7.50 1.10
CA VAL A 207 14.73 6.90 -0.06
C VAL A 207 14.85 7.95 -1.15
N GLY A 208 16.09 8.25 -1.54
CA GLY A 208 16.41 9.05 -2.71
C GLY A 208 16.94 8.15 -3.83
N ILE A 209 16.37 8.26 -5.02
CA ILE A 209 16.86 7.62 -6.23
C ILE A 209 17.28 8.74 -7.19
N ALA A 210 18.55 8.71 -7.58
CA ALA A 210 19.11 9.63 -8.56
C ALA A 210 19.43 8.86 -9.83
N TYR A 211 19.10 9.47 -10.97
CA TYR A 211 19.40 8.94 -12.28
C TYR A 211 20.55 9.74 -12.86
N ASP A 212 21.67 9.08 -13.19
CA ASP A 212 22.63 9.69 -14.10
C ASP A 212 21.98 9.80 -15.47
N VAL A 213 22.12 10.98 -16.09
CA VAL A 213 21.51 11.31 -17.38
C VAL A 213 21.83 10.18 -18.36
N ALA A 214 20.78 9.50 -18.84
CA ALA A 214 20.94 8.55 -19.92
C ALA A 214 21.42 9.33 -21.17
N PRO A 215 22.41 8.81 -21.92
CA PRO A 215 22.87 9.44 -23.16
C PRO A 215 21.76 9.58 -24.20
#